data_AF-A0A7D9IG36-F1
#
_entry.id   AF-A0A7D9IG36-F1
#
_cell.length_a   1.000
_cell.length_b   1.000
_cell.length_c   1.000
_cell.angle_alpha   90.00
_cell.angle_beta   90.00
_cell.angle_gamma   90.00
#
_symmetry.space_group_name_H-M   'P 1'
#
loop_
_entity.id
_entity.type
_entity.pdbx_description
1 polymer ?
#
loop_
_entity_poly.entity_id
_entity_poly.type
_entity_poly.pdbx_seq_one_letter_code
_entity_poly.pdbx_strand_id
1 'polypeptide(L)'
;FSRIAAAVGVAFLYYPYFGCLASYHRIFGALVGLPYAVAYFSFTLAVAFPKCNKITTWEEYVLKILPIIPTILCHLFILGKFILVLYKEIKEHGIFGMRLYSHNVDENASQQVKLIRPWLRNYVHDLLNSRPARHYSGIEFYLRKIYNPEKNFKFSTLNVSVVMICSILLYSISFELVFNVSKKLDQYRKESDQLRKDNVHYLRVLWVKALLGLFGSVMAATIFSFIFCVVSFIRFMENHKNNTLRMFKGDKSFIPKNINAVQFMIGKGLRYHSYQIGYFLWGYILVLLLLSFTFFVIYLLSLDPVQDLVVNYMKRGGVYLIVAIFSWLSLRIITVIFRDNSYSKDVISINNRCV
;
A
#
# COMPACT_ATOMS: atom_id res chain seq x y z
N PHE A 1 23.05 -19.68 -1.75
CA PHE A 1 23.54 -19.42 -3.12
C PHE A 1 22.44 -19.58 -4.17
N SER A 2 21.85 -20.78 -4.37
CA SER A 2 20.82 -21.06 -5.39
C SER A 2 19.64 -20.06 -5.42
N ARG A 3 19.06 -19.68 -4.26
CA ARG A 3 17.94 -18.72 -4.21
C ARG A 3 18.30 -17.31 -4.67
N ILE A 4 19.54 -16.88 -4.43
CA ILE A 4 20.03 -15.56 -4.87
C ILE A 4 20.25 -15.59 -6.39
N ALA A 5 20.83 -16.67 -6.91
CA ALA A 5 21.00 -16.87 -8.34
C ALA A 5 19.65 -16.89 -9.08
N ALA A 6 18.62 -17.52 -8.51
CA ALA A 6 17.27 -17.49 -9.07
C ALA A 6 16.68 -16.07 -9.13
N ALA A 7 16.83 -15.28 -8.07
CA ALA A 7 16.37 -13.88 -8.05
C ALA A 7 17.06 -13.03 -9.13
N VAL A 8 18.37 -13.20 -9.30
CA VAL A 8 19.14 -12.54 -10.35
C VAL A 8 18.70 -13.02 -11.73
N GLY A 9 18.46 -14.33 -11.90
CA GLY A 9 17.97 -14.91 -13.16
C GLY A 9 16.62 -14.33 -13.59
N VAL A 10 15.70 -14.11 -12.65
CA VAL A 10 14.42 -13.44 -12.93
C VAL A 10 14.65 -12.01 -13.45
N ALA A 11 15.57 -11.26 -12.86
CA ALA A 11 15.88 -9.91 -13.35
C ALA A 11 16.41 -9.92 -14.80
N PHE A 12 17.27 -10.89 -15.14
CA PHE A 12 17.74 -11.08 -16.51
C PHE A 12 16.63 -11.47 -17.49
N LEU A 13 15.65 -12.28 -17.07
CA LEU A 13 14.48 -12.62 -17.90
C LEU A 13 13.63 -11.38 -18.21
N TYR A 14 13.42 -10.47 -17.26
CA TYR A 14 12.61 -9.27 -17.51
C TYR A 14 13.40 -8.12 -18.17
N TYR A 15 14.74 -8.18 -18.21
CA TYR A 15 15.59 -7.13 -18.77
C TYR A 15 15.29 -6.78 -20.25
N PRO A 16 15.09 -7.75 -21.17
CA PRO A 16 14.77 -7.46 -22.57
C PRO A 16 13.53 -6.58 -22.75
N TYR A 17 12.50 -6.73 -21.90
CA TYR A 17 11.31 -5.87 -21.98
C TYR A 17 11.64 -4.40 -21.84
N PHE A 18 12.41 -4.06 -20.81
CA PHE A 18 12.78 -2.68 -20.52
C PHE A 18 13.81 -2.16 -21.51
N GLY A 19 14.76 -3.01 -21.93
CA GLY A 19 15.74 -2.65 -22.96
C GLY A 19 15.08 -2.31 -24.30
N CYS A 20 14.14 -3.13 -24.76
CA CYS A 20 13.42 -2.90 -26.01
C CYS A 20 12.53 -1.64 -25.96
N LEU A 21 11.86 -1.38 -24.84
CA LEU A 21 11.03 -0.17 -24.66
C LEU A 21 11.85 1.12 -24.50
N ALA A 22 13.08 1.02 -23.97
CA ALA A 22 13.98 2.15 -23.77
C ALA A 22 14.88 2.42 -24.98
N SER A 23 14.88 1.55 -26.00
CA SER A 23 15.72 1.69 -27.18
C SER A 23 15.43 2.98 -27.95
N TYR A 24 16.49 3.57 -28.50
CA TYR A 24 16.41 4.75 -29.38
C TYR A 24 15.64 4.43 -30.66
N HIS A 25 15.91 3.27 -31.26
CA HIS A 25 15.19 2.77 -32.43
C HIS A 25 13.93 2.01 -31.98
N ARG A 26 12.85 2.77 -31.73
CA ARG A 26 11.59 2.23 -31.19
C ARG A 26 10.94 1.16 -32.06
N ILE A 27 11.05 1.27 -33.39
CA ILE A 27 10.54 0.26 -34.34
C ILE A 27 11.28 -1.06 -34.14
N PHE A 28 12.62 -1.04 -34.17
CA PHE A 28 13.44 -2.24 -33.96
C PHE A 28 13.22 -2.83 -32.56
N GLY A 29 13.17 -1.98 -31.54
CA GLY A 29 12.85 -2.38 -30.16
C GLY A 29 11.49 -3.06 -30.06
N ALA A 30 10.46 -2.53 -30.73
CA ALA A 30 9.12 -3.14 -30.73
C ALA A 30 9.05 -4.43 -31.55
N LEU A 31 9.74 -4.51 -32.69
CA LEU A 31 9.80 -5.72 -33.53
C LEU A 31 10.48 -6.89 -32.83
N VAL A 32 11.52 -6.64 -32.04
CA VAL A 32 12.20 -7.69 -31.25
C VAL A 32 11.46 -7.97 -29.93
N GLY A 33 10.94 -6.93 -29.28
CA GLY A 33 10.28 -7.04 -27.98
C GLY A 33 8.89 -7.68 -28.03
N LEU A 34 8.13 -7.49 -29.12
CA LEU A 34 6.77 -8.03 -29.25
C LEU A 34 6.75 -9.57 -29.32
N PRO A 35 7.55 -10.27 -30.18
CA PRO A 35 7.63 -11.72 -30.17
C PRO A 35 8.05 -12.28 -28.82
N TYR A 36 9.02 -11.63 -28.16
CA TYR A 36 9.46 -12.01 -26.82
C TYR A 36 8.32 -11.91 -25.80
N ALA A 37 7.55 -10.81 -25.83
CA ALA A 37 6.37 -10.63 -24.98
C ALA A 37 5.28 -11.67 -25.24
N VAL A 38 4.99 -11.98 -26.50
CA VAL A 38 3.99 -12.98 -26.88
C VAL A 38 4.41 -14.38 -26.43
N ALA A 39 5.68 -14.76 -26.66
CA ALA A 39 6.20 -16.06 -26.27
C ALA A 39 6.13 -16.27 -24.75
N TYR A 40 6.60 -15.29 -23.99
CA TYR A 40 6.61 -15.38 -22.53
C TYR A 40 5.21 -15.28 -21.92
N PHE A 41 4.31 -14.48 -22.50
CA PHE A 41 2.91 -14.44 -22.10
C PHE A 41 2.21 -15.79 -22.36
N SER A 42 2.45 -16.38 -23.53
CA SER A 42 1.96 -17.71 -23.88
C SER A 42 2.48 -18.77 -22.91
N PHE A 43 3.77 -18.72 -22.55
CA PHE A 43 4.37 -19.59 -21.54
C PHE A 43 3.69 -19.40 -20.16
N THR A 44 3.49 -18.16 -19.74
CA THR A 44 2.83 -17.84 -18.47
C THR A 44 1.40 -18.38 -18.43
N LEU A 45 0.65 -18.26 -19.52
CA LEU A 45 -0.70 -18.83 -19.65
C LEU A 45 -0.67 -20.36 -19.64
N ALA A 46 0.28 -20.99 -20.33
CA ALA A 46 0.41 -22.44 -20.36
C ALA A 46 0.71 -23.02 -18.95
N VAL A 47 1.53 -22.32 -18.17
CA VAL A 47 1.83 -22.68 -16.77
C VAL A 47 0.63 -22.41 -15.85
N ALA A 48 -0.11 -21.32 -16.09
CA ALA A 48 -1.29 -20.98 -15.29
C ALA A 48 -2.48 -21.93 -15.55
N PHE A 49 -2.66 -22.39 -16.79
CA PHE A 49 -3.75 -23.27 -17.23
C PHE A 49 -3.25 -24.63 -17.76
N PRO A 50 -2.63 -25.48 -16.92
CA PRO A 50 -2.17 -26.78 -17.36
C PRO A 50 -3.37 -27.70 -17.64
N LYS A 51 -3.54 -28.11 -18.91
CA LYS A 51 -4.57 -29.06 -19.36
C LYS A 51 -4.53 -30.41 -18.61
N CYS A 52 -3.38 -30.77 -18.03
CA CYS A 52 -3.16 -32.07 -17.37
C CYS A 52 -3.46 -32.10 -15.87
N ASN A 53 -3.93 -31.01 -15.27
CA ASN A 53 -4.25 -31.02 -13.85
C ASN A 53 -5.69 -31.53 -13.66
N LYS A 54 -5.86 -32.68 -13.00
CA LYS A 54 -7.17 -33.20 -12.57
C LYS A 54 -7.73 -32.29 -11.46
N ILE A 55 -8.09 -31.06 -11.81
CA ILE A 55 -8.79 -30.16 -10.91
C ILE A 55 -10.22 -30.67 -10.87
N THR A 56 -10.57 -31.29 -9.75
CA THR A 56 -11.87 -31.95 -9.55
C THR A 56 -12.97 -30.97 -9.13
N THR A 57 -12.61 -29.77 -8.66
CA THR A 57 -13.58 -28.77 -8.17
C THR A 57 -13.28 -27.34 -8.67
N TRP A 58 -14.35 -26.57 -8.91
CA TRP A 58 -14.27 -25.16 -9.33
C TRP A 58 -13.55 -24.27 -8.31
N GLU A 59 -13.67 -24.60 -7.02
CA GLU A 59 -13.01 -23.88 -5.92
C GLU A 59 -11.49 -23.96 -6.06
N GLU A 60 -10.92 -25.15 -6.25
CA GLU A 60 -9.48 -25.33 -6.46
C GLU A 60 -8.94 -24.60 -7.70
N TYR A 61 -9.77 -24.46 -8.74
CA TYR A 61 -9.43 -23.71 -9.93
C TYR A 61 -9.32 -22.21 -9.65
N VAL A 62 -10.35 -21.62 -9.04
CA VAL A 62 -10.37 -20.19 -8.68
C VAL A 62 -9.18 -19.85 -7.79
N LEU A 63 -8.84 -20.74 -6.85
CA LEU A 63 -7.74 -20.55 -5.90
C LEU A 63 -6.35 -20.50 -6.53
N LYS A 64 -6.12 -21.28 -7.58
CA LYS A 64 -4.84 -21.25 -8.29
C LYS A 64 -4.73 -20.01 -9.18
N ILE A 65 -5.84 -19.57 -9.78
CA ILE A 65 -5.83 -18.49 -10.77
C ILE A 65 -5.84 -17.10 -10.11
N LEU A 66 -6.67 -16.86 -9.08
CA LEU A 66 -6.84 -15.52 -8.50
C LEU A 66 -5.55 -14.84 -8.02
N PRO A 67 -4.58 -15.55 -7.40
CA PRO A 67 -3.28 -14.98 -7.03
C PRO A 67 -2.41 -14.60 -8.23
N ILE A 68 -2.59 -15.28 -9.37
CA ILE A 68 -1.77 -15.10 -10.59
C ILE A 68 -2.33 -13.97 -11.47
N ILE A 69 -3.59 -13.56 -11.27
CA ILE A 69 -4.25 -12.49 -12.04
C ILE A 69 -3.42 -11.20 -12.15
N PRO A 70 -2.86 -10.62 -11.07
CA PRO A 70 -2.07 -9.39 -11.18
C PRO A 70 -0.89 -9.55 -12.14
N THR A 71 -0.23 -10.71 -12.10
CA THR A 71 0.89 -11.04 -12.99
C THR A 71 0.43 -11.11 -14.44
N ILE A 72 -0.71 -11.77 -14.72
CA ILE A 72 -1.30 -11.85 -16.07
C ILE A 72 -1.64 -10.45 -16.59
N LEU A 73 -2.26 -9.61 -15.76
CA LEU A 73 -2.61 -8.23 -16.11
C LEU A 73 -1.35 -7.39 -16.41
N CYS A 74 -0.28 -7.55 -15.63
CA CYS A 74 0.99 -6.87 -15.91
C CYS A 74 1.59 -7.28 -17.26
N HIS A 75 1.57 -8.57 -17.60
CA HIS A 75 2.06 -9.04 -18.91
C HIS A 75 1.19 -8.54 -20.06
N LEU A 76 -0.13 -8.56 -19.89
CA LEU A 76 -1.07 -8.02 -20.87
C LEU A 76 -0.83 -6.52 -21.10
N PHE A 77 -0.56 -5.77 -20.04
CA PHE A 77 -0.22 -4.35 -20.14
C PHE A 77 1.09 -4.12 -20.92
N ILE A 78 2.13 -4.92 -20.65
CA ILE A 78 3.41 -4.83 -21.38
C ILE A 78 3.19 -5.17 -22.86
N LEU A 79 2.47 -6.25 -23.16
CA LEU A 79 2.13 -6.64 -24.53
C LEU A 79 1.39 -5.51 -25.26
N GLY A 80 0.35 -4.97 -24.64
CA GLY A 80 -0.41 -3.83 -25.17
C GLY A 80 0.47 -2.61 -25.41
N LYS A 81 1.45 -2.34 -24.53
CA LYS A 81 2.42 -1.25 -24.75
C LYS A 81 3.28 -1.47 -25.98
N PHE A 82 3.78 -2.68 -26.22
CA PHE A 82 4.53 -2.98 -27.44
C PHE A 82 3.70 -2.78 -28.70
N ILE A 83 2.44 -3.25 -28.70
CA ILE A 83 1.52 -3.07 -29.83
C ILE A 83 1.26 -1.58 -30.08
N LEU A 84 1.00 -0.79 -29.04
CA LEU A 84 0.74 0.63 -29.17
C LEU A 84 1.95 1.42 -29.67
N VAL A 85 3.15 1.11 -29.17
CA VAL A 85 4.39 1.72 -29.64
C VAL A 85 4.61 1.37 -31.12
N LEU A 86 4.47 0.10 -31.49
CA LEU A 86 4.63 -0.34 -32.88
C LEU A 86 3.62 0.35 -33.80
N TYR A 87 2.34 0.36 -33.43
CA TYR A 87 1.27 1.01 -34.21
C TYR A 87 1.55 2.51 -34.40
N LYS A 88 1.94 3.20 -33.32
CA LYS A 88 2.23 4.63 -33.39
C LYS A 88 3.41 4.93 -34.29
N GLU A 89 4.50 4.16 -34.17
CA GLU A 89 5.69 4.38 -34.99
C GLU A 89 5.45 4.04 -36.46
N ILE A 90 4.68 2.98 -36.76
CA ILE A 90 4.26 2.67 -38.15
C ILE A 90 3.39 3.80 -38.72
N LYS A 91 2.46 4.35 -37.91
CA LYS A 91 1.59 5.45 -38.33
C LYS A 91 2.38 6.73 -38.61
N GLU A 92 3.40 7.02 -37.81
CA GLU A 92 4.18 8.27 -37.91
C GLU A 92 5.33 8.18 -38.94
N HIS A 93 5.97 7.02 -39.11
CA HIS A 93 7.21 6.87 -39.90
C HIS A 93 7.12 5.84 -41.04
N GLY A 94 5.99 5.13 -41.18
CA GLY A 94 5.85 3.99 -42.10
C GLY A 94 6.69 2.78 -41.68
N ILE A 95 6.51 1.64 -42.37
CA ILE A 95 7.20 0.37 -42.06
C ILE A 95 8.71 0.46 -42.34
N PHE A 96 9.14 1.35 -43.24
CA PHE A 96 10.52 1.47 -43.71
C PHE A 96 11.24 2.75 -43.26
N GLY A 97 10.64 3.56 -42.37
CA GLY A 97 11.29 4.78 -41.87
C GLY A 97 11.57 5.81 -42.97
N MET A 98 10.69 5.95 -43.96
CA MET A 98 10.78 7.03 -44.93
C MET A 98 9.99 8.22 -44.38
N ARG A 99 10.70 9.29 -44.02
CA ARG A 99 10.12 10.58 -43.67
C ARG A 99 9.39 11.08 -44.91
N LEU A 100 8.07 10.88 -44.99
CA LEU A 100 7.23 11.58 -45.95
C LEU A 100 7.21 13.04 -45.50
N TYR A 101 8.14 13.79 -46.08
CA TYR A 101 8.42 15.19 -45.81
C TYR A 101 7.18 16.01 -46.18
N SER A 102 6.30 16.26 -45.21
CA SER A 102 5.39 17.41 -45.32
C SER A 102 6.23 18.64 -45.03
N HIS A 103 6.69 19.26 -46.11
CA HIS A 103 7.37 20.53 -46.17
C HIS A 103 6.54 21.60 -45.44
N ASN A 104 6.95 21.96 -44.22
CA ASN A 104 7.01 23.32 -43.67
C ASN A 104 7.19 23.27 -42.14
N VAL A 105 8.17 24.03 -41.68
CA VAL A 105 8.47 24.44 -40.29
C VAL A 105 9.56 23.64 -39.54
N ASP A 106 10.73 24.30 -39.50
CA ASP A 106 11.81 24.23 -38.50
C ASP A 106 12.87 23.13 -38.58
N GLU A 107 13.74 23.24 -39.59
CA GLU A 107 14.99 22.48 -39.73
C GLU A 107 16.21 23.04 -38.96
N ASN A 108 16.04 24.05 -38.10
CA ASN A 108 17.15 24.60 -37.29
C ASN A 108 17.14 24.15 -35.82
N ALA A 109 16.37 23.14 -35.46
CA ALA A 109 16.44 22.51 -34.14
C ALA A 109 16.95 21.06 -34.28
N SER A 110 18.27 20.95 -34.47
CA SER A 110 18.98 19.70 -34.19
C SER A 110 18.44 19.06 -32.91
N GLN A 111 18.35 17.72 -32.92
CA GLN A 111 18.03 16.76 -31.87
C GLN A 111 18.76 16.92 -30.52
N GLN A 112 19.19 18.12 -30.13
CA GLN A 112 19.40 18.48 -28.74
C GLN A 112 18.05 18.33 -28.05
N VAL A 113 17.95 17.30 -27.20
CA VAL A 113 17.01 17.10 -26.10
C VAL A 113 15.92 18.16 -26.08
N LYS A 114 14.63 17.80 -26.26
CA LYS A 114 13.49 18.65 -25.89
C LYS A 114 13.68 19.08 -24.41
N LEU A 115 14.47 20.14 -24.19
CA LEU A 115 15.05 20.51 -22.89
C LEU A 115 13.95 21.03 -21.97
N ILE A 116 12.89 21.57 -22.57
CA ILE A 116 11.70 22.03 -21.86
C ILE A 116 10.56 21.10 -22.23
N ARG A 117 10.24 20.18 -21.32
CA ARG A 117 9.05 19.35 -21.44
C ARG A 117 7.81 20.26 -21.33
N PRO A 118 6.73 20.03 -22.11
CA PRO A 118 5.54 20.89 -22.11
C PRO A 118 4.93 21.12 -20.72
N TRP A 119 5.00 20.12 -19.82
CA TRP A 119 4.53 20.24 -18.45
C TRP A 119 5.32 21.26 -17.62
N LEU A 120 6.63 21.42 -17.88
CA LEU A 120 7.51 22.36 -17.19
C LEU A 120 7.16 23.80 -17.58
N ARG A 121 6.89 24.04 -18.87
CA ARG A 121 6.38 25.33 -19.37
C ARG A 121 5.06 25.71 -18.69
N ASN A 122 4.12 24.78 -18.62
CA ASN A 122 2.83 24.99 -17.96
C ASN A 122 3.00 25.21 -16.44
N TYR A 123 3.93 24.50 -15.81
CA TYR A 123 4.25 24.69 -14.40
C TYR A 123 4.77 26.10 -14.11
N VAL A 124 5.71 26.60 -14.90
CA VAL A 124 6.27 27.95 -14.76
C VAL A 124 5.21 29.01 -15.06
N HIS A 125 4.40 28.82 -16.10
CA HIS A 125 3.28 29.71 -16.42
C HIS A 125 2.28 29.80 -15.26
N ASP A 126 1.91 28.66 -14.65
CA ASP A 126 1.03 28.61 -13.49
C ASP A 126 1.66 29.15 -12.20
N LEU A 127 2.99 29.19 -12.12
CA LEU A 127 3.71 29.78 -10.99
C LEU A 127 3.69 31.31 -11.07
N LEU A 128 3.84 31.86 -12.29
CA LEU A 128 3.80 33.29 -12.56
C LEU A 128 2.38 33.86 -12.51
N ASN A 129 1.41 33.10 -13.00
CA ASN A 129 0.00 33.48 -12.99
C ASN A 129 -0.69 32.88 -11.76
N SER A 130 -0.87 33.69 -10.72
CA SER A 130 -1.54 33.28 -9.49
C SER A 130 -2.90 32.65 -9.80
N ARG A 131 -3.16 31.45 -9.25
CA ARG A 131 -4.36 30.68 -9.58
C ARG A 131 -5.60 31.33 -8.94
N PRO A 132 -6.70 31.53 -9.69
CA PRO A 132 -7.95 31.97 -9.09
C PRO A 132 -8.46 30.91 -8.10
N ALA A 133 -9.10 31.37 -7.03
CA ALA A 133 -9.71 30.50 -6.03
C ALA A 133 -10.74 29.58 -6.69
N ARG A 134 -10.51 28.27 -6.61
CA ARG A 134 -11.42 27.27 -7.20
C ARG A 134 -12.57 27.01 -6.24
N HIS A 135 -13.79 27.14 -6.75
CA HIS A 135 -14.99 26.68 -6.07
C HIS A 135 -15.14 25.17 -6.31
N TYR A 136 -15.35 24.39 -5.25
CA TYR A 136 -15.43 22.93 -5.31
C TYR A 136 -16.77 22.45 -4.76
N SER A 137 -17.27 21.33 -5.28
CA SER A 137 -18.43 20.65 -4.69
C SER A 137 -18.06 19.98 -3.36
N GLY A 138 -19.06 19.68 -2.51
CA GLY A 138 -18.82 19.07 -1.20
C GLY A 138 -18.06 17.74 -1.26
N ILE A 139 -18.39 16.87 -2.23
CA ILE A 139 -17.71 15.57 -2.41
C ILE A 139 -16.26 15.77 -2.88
N GLU A 140 -16.02 16.70 -3.79
CA GLU A 140 -14.67 17.03 -4.26
C GLU A 140 -13.78 17.57 -3.14
N PHE A 141 -14.36 18.34 -2.21
CA PHE A 141 -13.64 18.84 -1.04
C PHE A 141 -13.13 17.69 -0.16
N TYR A 142 -13.97 16.70 0.13
CA TYR A 142 -13.56 15.52 0.92
C TYR A 142 -12.55 14.64 0.19
N LEU A 143 -12.76 14.37 -1.12
CA LEU A 143 -11.81 13.60 -1.92
C LEU A 143 -10.44 14.29 -1.98
N ARG A 144 -10.41 15.62 -2.14
CA ARG A 144 -9.17 16.41 -2.12
C ARG A 144 -8.48 16.42 -0.76
N LYS A 145 -9.22 16.25 0.34
CA LYS A 145 -8.64 16.09 1.68
C LYS A 145 -7.93 14.74 1.84
N ILE A 146 -8.33 13.73 1.07
CA ILE A 146 -7.67 12.42 1.03
C ILE A 146 -6.48 12.42 0.07
N TYR A 147 -6.67 12.95 -1.13
CA TYR A 147 -5.63 13.11 -2.13
C TYR A 147 -5.96 14.30 -3.04
N ASN A 148 -5.08 15.32 -3.07
CA ASN A 148 -5.32 16.53 -3.85
C ASN A 148 -4.57 16.47 -5.19
N PRO A 149 -5.21 16.14 -6.32
CA PRO A 149 -4.50 16.06 -7.60
C PRO A 149 -3.98 17.44 -8.02
N GLU A 150 -2.65 17.57 -8.13
CA GLU A 150 -2.02 18.73 -8.75
C GLU A 150 -1.79 18.48 -10.25
N LYS A 151 -2.40 19.32 -11.09
CA LYS A 151 -2.42 19.17 -12.56
C LYS A 151 -1.02 19.10 -13.20
N ASN A 152 -0.02 19.75 -12.60
CA ASN A 152 1.34 19.84 -13.16
C ASN A 152 2.37 19.05 -12.36
N PHE A 153 1.95 18.29 -11.34
CA PHE A 153 2.85 17.46 -10.55
C PHE A 153 2.90 16.05 -11.12
N LYS A 154 4.11 15.55 -11.37
CA LYS A 154 4.34 14.18 -11.83
C LYS A 154 5.20 13.45 -10.80
N PHE A 155 4.70 12.32 -10.29
CA PHE A 155 5.49 11.44 -9.42
C PHE A 155 6.67 10.84 -10.17
N SER A 156 7.77 10.61 -9.44
CA SER A 156 8.88 9.79 -9.92
C SER A 156 8.37 8.39 -10.26
N THR A 157 8.84 7.86 -11.39
CA THR A 157 8.50 6.51 -11.86
C THR A 157 8.84 5.45 -10.83
N LEU A 158 9.90 5.66 -10.05
CA LEU A 158 10.33 4.75 -8.98
C LEU A 158 9.36 4.72 -7.79
N ASN A 159 8.78 5.87 -7.40
CA ASN A 159 7.81 5.88 -6.30
C ASN A 159 6.48 5.24 -6.72
N VAL A 160 6.07 5.47 -7.97
CA VAL A 160 4.88 4.82 -8.53
C VAL A 160 5.09 3.31 -8.64
N SER A 161 6.28 2.85 -9.07
CA SER A 161 6.56 1.41 -9.14
C SER A 161 6.56 0.74 -7.78
N VAL A 162 7.13 1.38 -6.74
CA VAL A 162 7.08 0.86 -5.36
C VAL A 162 5.65 0.68 -4.88
N VAL A 163 4.78 1.69 -5.09
CA VAL A 163 3.37 1.62 -4.69
C VAL A 163 2.65 0.50 -5.42
N MET A 164 2.87 0.34 -6.73
CA MET A 164 2.30 -0.75 -7.53
C MET A 164 2.75 -2.13 -7.02
N ILE A 165 4.05 -2.33 -6.81
CA ILE A 165 4.60 -3.60 -6.29
C ILE A 165 4.00 -3.91 -4.92
N CYS A 166 3.97 -2.93 -4.01
CA CYS A 166 3.41 -3.15 -2.68
C CYS A 166 1.90 -3.46 -2.73
N SER A 167 1.16 -2.87 -3.66
CA SER A 167 -0.26 -3.14 -3.84
C SER A 167 -0.51 -4.57 -4.34
N ILE A 168 0.32 -5.05 -5.27
CA ILE A 168 0.28 -6.45 -5.74
C ILE A 168 0.60 -7.41 -4.59
N LEU A 169 1.68 -7.14 -3.84
CA LEU A 169 2.06 -7.95 -2.68
C LEU A 169 0.97 -7.97 -1.60
N LEU A 170 0.38 -6.81 -1.30
CA LEU A 170 -0.71 -6.69 -0.34
C LEU A 170 -1.91 -7.54 -0.77
N TYR A 171 -2.29 -7.49 -2.04
CA TYR A 171 -3.35 -8.33 -2.60
C TYR A 171 -3.02 -9.82 -2.46
N SER A 172 -1.84 -10.25 -2.90
CA SER A 172 -1.45 -11.67 -2.88
C SER A 172 -1.43 -12.24 -1.45
N ILE A 173 -0.79 -11.53 -0.51
CA ILE A 173 -0.70 -11.97 0.90
C ILE A 173 -2.08 -11.98 1.57
N SER A 174 -2.89 -10.93 1.36
CA SER A 174 -4.22 -10.85 1.98
C SER A 174 -5.15 -11.94 1.45
N PHE A 175 -5.10 -12.22 0.15
CA PHE A 175 -5.90 -13.28 -0.47
C PHE A 175 -5.54 -14.66 0.10
N GLU A 176 -4.24 -14.98 0.15
CA GLU A 176 -3.76 -16.25 0.69
C GLU A 176 -4.15 -16.43 2.17
N LEU A 177 -4.06 -15.37 2.97
CA LEU A 177 -4.47 -15.38 4.38
C LEU A 177 -5.98 -15.61 4.52
N VAL A 178 -6.82 -14.83 3.83
CA VAL A 178 -8.28 -14.96 3.89
C VAL A 178 -8.69 -16.37 3.50
N PHE A 179 -8.11 -16.92 2.44
CA PHE A 179 -8.43 -18.26 1.98
C PHE A 179 -8.06 -19.35 3.00
N ASN A 180 -6.79 -19.38 3.44
CA ASN A 180 -6.32 -20.40 4.36
C ASN A 180 -7.06 -20.35 5.71
N VAL A 181 -7.39 -19.14 6.17
CA VAL A 181 -8.18 -18.93 7.39
C VAL A 181 -9.62 -19.37 7.20
N SER A 182 -10.27 -19.05 6.06
CA SER A 182 -11.65 -19.48 5.77
C SER A 182 -11.78 -20.99 5.78
N LYS A 183 -10.86 -21.72 5.13
CA LYS A 183 -10.88 -23.19 5.10
C LYS A 183 -10.78 -23.79 6.50
N LYS A 184 -9.89 -23.25 7.34
CA LYS A 184 -9.76 -23.69 8.74
C LYS A 184 -11.01 -23.34 9.55
N LEU A 185 -11.57 -22.15 9.34
CA LEU A 185 -12.77 -21.70 10.03
C LEU A 185 -13.97 -22.62 9.74
N ASP A 186 -14.15 -23.04 8.48
CA ASP A 186 -15.21 -23.97 8.09
C ASP A 186 -15.01 -25.37 8.70
N GLN A 187 -13.76 -25.82 8.79
CA GLN A 187 -13.42 -27.08 9.46
C GLN A 187 -13.80 -27.04 10.95
N TYR A 188 -13.37 -26.00 11.68
CA TYR A 188 -13.68 -25.85 13.10
C TYR A 188 -15.16 -25.57 13.37
N ARG A 189 -15.86 -24.90 12.44
CA ARG A 189 -17.32 -24.71 12.52
C ARG A 189 -18.05 -26.05 12.47
N LYS A 190 -17.71 -26.92 11.52
CA LYS A 190 -18.29 -28.26 11.41
C LYS A 190 -17.99 -29.12 12.64
N GLU A 191 -16.76 -29.07 13.14
CA GLU A 191 -16.36 -29.76 14.37
C GLU A 191 -17.15 -29.27 15.59
N SER A 192 -17.33 -27.95 15.72
CA SER A 192 -18.14 -27.34 16.78
C SER A 192 -19.60 -27.81 16.73
N ASP A 193 -20.19 -27.91 15.53
CA ASP A 193 -21.58 -28.34 15.35
C ASP A 193 -21.78 -29.83 15.67
N GLN A 194 -20.78 -30.66 15.39
CA GLN A 194 -20.78 -32.09 15.78
C GLN A 194 -20.66 -32.25 17.29
N LEU A 195 -19.69 -31.58 17.92
CA LEU A 195 -19.48 -31.65 19.37
C LEU A 195 -20.68 -31.14 20.18
N ARG A 196 -21.44 -30.19 19.63
CA ARG A 196 -22.69 -29.71 20.23
C ARG A 196 -23.79 -30.78 20.24
N LYS A 197 -23.84 -31.65 19.22
CA LYS A 197 -24.84 -32.74 19.13
C LYS A 197 -24.51 -33.92 20.02
N ASP A 198 -23.22 -34.21 20.19
CA ASP A 198 -22.74 -35.39 20.90
C ASP A 198 -22.66 -35.24 22.44
N ASN A 199 -23.13 -34.11 23.02
CA ASN A 199 -23.10 -33.82 24.46
C ASN A 199 -21.73 -34.10 25.13
N VAL A 200 -20.64 -33.75 24.43
CA VAL A 200 -19.26 -34.02 24.85
C VAL A 200 -18.81 -33.06 25.97
N HIS A 201 -17.76 -33.46 26.70
CA HIS A 201 -17.09 -32.72 27.77
C HIS A 201 -16.94 -31.20 27.49
N TYR A 202 -17.46 -30.37 28.40
CA TYR A 202 -17.53 -28.89 28.31
C TYR A 202 -16.21 -28.21 27.91
N LEU A 203 -15.08 -28.65 28.49
CA LEU A 203 -13.75 -28.13 28.17
C LEU A 203 -13.41 -28.22 26.68
N ARG A 204 -13.73 -29.34 26.01
CA ARG A 204 -13.43 -29.51 24.58
C ARG A 204 -14.24 -28.54 23.72
N VAL A 205 -15.50 -28.31 24.08
CA VAL A 205 -16.37 -27.33 23.40
C VAL A 205 -15.82 -25.91 23.55
N LEU A 206 -15.33 -25.54 24.74
CA LEU A 206 -14.73 -24.23 24.99
C LEU A 206 -13.46 -24.02 24.14
N TRP A 207 -12.59 -25.04 24.03
CA TRP A 207 -11.39 -24.98 23.20
C TRP A 207 -11.69 -24.79 21.72
N VAL A 208 -12.66 -25.52 21.17
CA VAL A 208 -13.05 -25.36 19.75
C VAL A 208 -13.67 -23.98 19.50
N LYS A 209 -14.49 -23.45 20.43
CA LYS A 209 -15.00 -22.08 20.36
C LYS A 209 -13.88 -21.03 20.40
N ALA A 210 -12.87 -21.22 21.24
CA ALA A 210 -11.71 -20.31 21.29
C ALA A 210 -10.92 -20.32 19.98
N LEU A 211 -10.71 -21.50 19.37
CA LEU A 211 -10.07 -21.62 18.05
C LEU A 211 -10.91 -20.96 16.96
N LEU A 212 -12.23 -21.15 16.96
CA LEU A 212 -13.15 -20.48 16.04
C LEU A 212 -13.03 -18.95 16.16
N GLY A 213 -12.97 -18.45 17.40
CA GLY A 213 -12.71 -17.04 17.70
C GLY A 213 -11.38 -16.54 17.19
N LEU A 214 -10.31 -17.32 17.37
CA LEU A 214 -8.97 -16.98 16.90
C LEU A 214 -8.96 -16.84 15.38
N PHE A 215 -9.42 -17.85 14.64
CA PHE A 215 -9.45 -17.77 13.18
C PHE A 215 -10.42 -16.70 12.66
N GLY A 216 -11.57 -16.52 13.31
CA GLY A 216 -12.49 -15.44 12.99
C GLY A 216 -11.87 -14.04 13.19
N SER A 217 -11.10 -13.87 14.27
CA SER A 217 -10.40 -12.62 14.56
C SER A 217 -9.30 -12.30 13.55
N VAL A 218 -8.54 -13.32 13.10
CA VAL A 218 -7.53 -13.17 12.04
C VAL A 218 -8.19 -12.78 10.72
N MET A 219 -9.35 -13.37 10.39
CA MET A 219 -10.09 -13.03 9.17
C MET A 219 -10.53 -11.57 9.17
N ALA A 220 -11.15 -11.12 10.26
CA ALA A 220 -11.54 -9.71 10.44
C ALA A 220 -10.30 -8.80 10.38
N ALA A 221 -9.24 -9.12 11.13
CA ALA A 221 -8.00 -8.36 11.14
C ALA A 221 -7.38 -8.22 9.76
N THR A 222 -7.45 -9.25 8.92
CA THR A 222 -6.91 -9.21 7.54
C THR A 222 -7.63 -8.17 6.69
N ILE A 223 -8.97 -8.10 6.76
CA ILE A 223 -9.77 -7.12 6.02
C ILE A 223 -9.46 -5.69 6.51
N PHE A 224 -9.44 -5.48 7.83
CA PHE A 224 -9.13 -4.16 8.39
C PHE A 224 -7.68 -3.72 8.12
N SER A 225 -6.72 -4.64 8.19
CA SER A 225 -5.31 -4.37 7.87
C SER A 225 -5.14 -4.00 6.39
N PHE A 226 -5.85 -4.67 5.48
CA PHE A 226 -5.85 -4.33 4.07
C PHE A 226 -6.31 -2.88 3.84
N ILE A 227 -7.46 -2.51 4.42
CA ILE A 227 -8.00 -1.15 4.31
C ILE A 227 -7.02 -0.13 4.92
N PHE A 228 -6.47 -0.42 6.11
CA PHE A 228 -5.51 0.43 6.78
C PHE A 228 -4.25 0.67 5.93
N CYS A 229 -3.71 -0.37 5.30
CA CYS A 229 -2.55 -0.26 4.41
C CYS A 229 -2.85 0.54 3.14
N VAL A 230 -4.03 0.36 2.52
CA VAL A 230 -4.45 1.15 1.35
C VAL A 230 -4.55 2.64 1.71
N VAL A 231 -5.20 2.96 2.82
CA VAL A 231 -5.30 4.35 3.30
C VAL A 231 -3.91 4.93 3.60
N SER A 232 -3.05 4.14 4.24
CA SER A 232 -1.66 4.52 4.55
C SER A 232 -0.86 4.83 3.28
N PHE A 233 -1.04 4.05 2.20
CA PHE A 233 -0.39 4.33 0.91
C PHE A 233 -0.86 5.63 0.28
N ILE A 234 -2.17 5.89 0.30
CA ILE A 234 -2.73 7.12 -0.24
C ILE A 234 -2.15 8.33 0.52
N ARG A 235 -2.08 8.23 1.86
CA ARG A 235 -1.48 9.27 2.71
C ARG A 235 0.01 9.44 2.49
N PHE A 236 0.73 8.34 2.32
CA PHE A 236 2.15 8.36 1.97
C PHE A 236 2.38 9.12 0.66
N MET A 237 1.58 8.84 -0.38
CA MET A 237 1.69 9.51 -1.68
C MET A 237 1.37 11.01 -1.61
N GLU A 238 0.32 11.38 -0.87
CA GLU A 238 -0.04 12.78 -0.64
C GLU A 238 1.06 13.53 0.13
N ASN A 239 1.58 12.95 1.21
CA ASN A 239 2.67 13.53 1.99
C ASN A 239 3.95 13.64 1.16
N HIS A 240 4.28 12.62 0.38
CA HIS A 240 5.45 12.63 -0.51
C HIS A 240 5.34 13.75 -1.56
N LYS A 241 4.17 13.93 -2.17
CA LYS A 241 3.91 15.04 -3.10
C LYS A 241 4.10 16.39 -2.40
N ASN A 242 3.46 16.58 -1.24
CA ASN A 242 3.52 17.85 -0.51
C ASN A 242 4.94 18.20 -0.06
N ASN A 243 5.71 17.22 0.40
CA ASN A 243 7.12 17.42 0.76
C ASN A 243 7.98 17.75 -0.46
N THR A 244 7.72 17.11 -1.61
CA THR A 244 8.42 17.41 -2.87
C THR A 244 8.13 18.83 -3.35
N LEU A 245 6.87 19.28 -3.25
CA LEU A 245 6.47 20.64 -3.61
C LEU A 245 7.07 21.69 -2.68
N ARG A 246 7.15 21.43 -1.37
CA ARG A 246 7.84 22.32 -0.41
C ARG A 246 9.32 22.44 -0.74
N MET A 247 9.96 21.33 -1.08
CA MET A 247 11.35 21.31 -1.53
C MET A 247 11.57 22.14 -2.79
N PHE A 248 10.66 22.08 -3.78
CA PHE A 248 10.72 22.93 -4.98
C PHE A 248 10.53 24.42 -4.68
N LYS A 249 9.79 24.77 -3.62
CA LYS A 249 9.64 26.14 -3.13
C LYS A 249 10.85 26.65 -2.34
N GLY A 250 11.86 25.80 -2.10
CA GLY A 250 13.04 26.14 -1.30
C GLY A 250 12.83 26.02 0.22
N ASP A 251 11.65 25.59 0.67
CA ASP A 251 11.39 25.35 2.09
C ASP A 251 12.02 24.01 2.51
N LYS A 252 13.18 24.11 3.19
CA LYS A 252 13.92 22.96 3.72
C LYS A 252 13.73 22.78 5.23
N SER A 253 12.75 23.44 5.84
CA SER A 253 12.49 23.37 7.29
C SER A 253 12.27 21.94 7.82
N PHE A 254 11.78 21.03 6.97
CA PHE A 254 11.55 19.63 7.29
C PHE A 254 12.83 18.76 7.24
N ILE A 255 13.92 19.26 6.66
CA ILE A 255 15.16 18.50 6.50
C ILE A 255 16.03 18.70 7.75
N PRO A 256 16.48 17.63 8.42
CA PRO A 256 17.41 17.73 9.54
C PRO A 256 18.68 18.49 9.13
N LYS A 257 19.15 19.43 9.96
CA LYS A 257 20.30 20.31 9.64
C LYS A 257 21.64 19.58 9.48
N ASN A 258 21.74 18.32 9.91
CA ASN A 258 23.00 17.57 10.02
C ASN A 258 23.25 16.54 8.89
N ILE A 259 22.75 16.77 7.66
CA ILE A 259 22.99 15.84 6.55
C ILE A 259 24.32 16.17 5.88
N ASN A 260 25.40 15.51 6.33
CA ASN A 260 26.72 15.60 5.71
C ASN A 260 26.88 14.56 4.57
N ALA A 261 27.55 15.01 3.50
CA ALA A 261 27.98 14.28 2.30
C ALA A 261 26.90 13.89 1.25
N VAL A 262 26.90 14.61 0.12
CA VAL A 262 26.04 14.39 -1.07
C VAL A 262 26.20 12.99 -1.68
N GLN A 263 27.40 12.42 -1.66
CA GLN A 263 27.69 11.10 -2.22
C GLN A 263 26.94 9.97 -1.49
N PHE A 264 26.84 10.08 -0.17
CA PHE A 264 26.13 9.10 0.65
C PHE A 264 24.61 9.14 0.40
N MET A 265 24.07 10.30 0.02
CA MET A 265 22.65 10.45 -0.33
C MET A 265 22.27 9.72 -1.60
N ILE A 266 23.16 9.66 -2.60
CA ILE A 266 22.89 8.95 -3.87
C ILE A 266 22.76 7.45 -3.61
N GLY A 267 23.71 6.87 -2.86
CA GLY A 267 23.65 5.45 -2.48
C GLY A 267 22.41 5.10 -1.66
N LYS A 268 22.01 5.97 -0.73
CA LYS A 268 20.75 5.82 0.03
C LYS A 268 19.51 5.95 -0.85
N GLY A 269 19.51 6.86 -1.82
CA GLY A 269 18.41 7.05 -2.76
C GLY A 269 18.15 5.81 -3.62
N LEU A 270 19.20 5.14 -4.11
CA LEU A 270 19.07 3.91 -4.90
C LEU A 270 18.48 2.75 -4.09
N ARG A 271 18.81 2.64 -2.80
CA ARG A 271 18.33 1.56 -1.92
C ARG A 271 16.97 1.84 -1.28
N TYR A 272 16.55 3.11 -1.24
CA TYR A 272 15.34 3.56 -0.57
C TYR A 272 14.10 2.75 -0.97
N HIS A 273 13.94 2.46 -2.26
CA HIS A 273 12.77 1.75 -2.78
C HIS A 273 12.65 0.32 -2.23
N SER A 274 13.77 -0.41 -2.15
CA SER A 274 13.80 -1.76 -1.59
C SER A 274 13.53 -1.75 -0.09
N TYR A 275 14.10 -0.79 0.64
CA TYR A 275 13.79 -0.61 2.07
C TYR A 275 12.32 -0.28 2.31
N GLN A 276 11.73 0.59 1.48
CA GLN A 276 10.33 0.97 1.58
C GLN A 276 9.40 -0.26 1.44
N ILE A 277 9.68 -1.14 0.49
CA ILE A 277 8.93 -2.40 0.31
C ILE A 277 9.08 -3.30 1.55
N GLY A 278 10.31 -3.45 2.06
CA GLY A 278 10.57 -4.26 3.25
C GLY A 278 9.86 -3.76 4.50
N TYR A 279 9.94 -2.45 4.79
CA TYR A 279 9.24 -1.85 5.92
C TYR A 279 7.73 -1.91 5.77
N PHE A 280 7.21 -1.79 4.54
CA PHE A 280 5.79 -1.96 4.29
C PHE A 280 5.31 -3.37 4.64
N LEU A 281 6.03 -4.40 4.20
CA LEU A 281 5.69 -5.80 4.51
C LEU A 281 5.73 -6.08 6.01
N TRP A 282 6.77 -5.61 6.70
CA TRP A 282 6.85 -5.73 8.16
C TRP A 282 5.73 -4.96 8.87
N GLY A 283 5.43 -3.75 8.40
CA GLY A 283 4.33 -2.95 8.93
C GLY A 283 2.98 -3.66 8.77
N TYR A 284 2.72 -4.28 7.62
CA TYR A 284 1.51 -5.08 7.40
C TYR A 284 1.40 -6.24 8.40
N ILE A 285 2.47 -7.00 8.60
CA ILE A 285 2.50 -8.11 9.57
C ILE A 285 2.22 -7.60 10.99
N LEU A 286 2.85 -6.50 11.40
CA LEU A 286 2.63 -5.94 12.74
C LEU A 286 1.21 -5.45 12.95
N VAL A 287 0.63 -4.73 11.98
CA VAL A 287 -0.76 -4.26 12.05
C VAL A 287 -1.73 -5.45 12.11
N LEU A 288 -1.49 -6.48 11.30
CA LEU A 288 -2.28 -7.72 11.32
C LEU A 288 -2.25 -8.39 12.69
N LEU A 289 -1.07 -8.54 13.30
CA LEU A 289 -0.92 -9.15 14.62
C LEU A 289 -1.63 -8.33 15.71
N LEU A 290 -1.46 -7.01 15.70
CA LEU A 290 -2.10 -6.11 16.68
C LEU A 290 -3.63 -6.13 16.56
N LEU A 291 -4.16 -6.04 15.34
CA LEU A 291 -5.60 -6.08 15.10
C LEU A 291 -6.19 -7.46 15.40
N SER A 292 -5.49 -8.54 15.03
CA SER A 292 -5.94 -9.91 15.34
C SER A 292 -5.98 -10.15 16.85
N PHE A 293 -4.96 -9.70 17.59
CA PHE A 293 -4.96 -9.80 19.04
C PHE A 293 -6.13 -9.01 19.65
N THR A 294 -6.36 -7.78 19.17
CA THR A 294 -7.45 -6.93 19.67
C THR A 294 -8.82 -7.58 19.42
N PHE A 295 -9.09 -8.06 18.19
CA PHE A 295 -10.33 -8.75 17.88
C PHE A 295 -10.50 -10.07 18.62
N PHE A 296 -9.40 -10.79 18.87
CA PHE A 296 -9.43 -12.02 19.66
C PHE A 296 -9.82 -11.74 21.11
N VAL A 297 -9.25 -10.70 21.74
CA VAL A 297 -9.64 -10.29 23.10
C VAL A 297 -11.12 -9.89 23.16
N ILE A 298 -11.60 -9.12 22.18
CA ILE A 298 -13.03 -8.76 22.08
C ILE A 298 -13.91 -10.01 21.94
N TYR A 299 -13.47 -10.99 21.16
CA TYR A 299 -14.18 -12.26 21.02
C TYR A 299 -14.20 -13.06 22.33
N LEU A 300 -13.06 -13.17 23.02
CA LEU A 300 -13.00 -13.86 24.31
C LEU A 300 -13.91 -13.21 25.36
N LEU A 301 -14.00 -11.87 25.36
CA LEU A 301 -14.96 -11.14 26.20
C LEU A 301 -16.42 -11.43 25.86
N SER A 302 -16.71 -11.92 24.65
CA SER A 302 -18.05 -12.34 24.24
C SER A 302 -18.41 -13.75 24.71
N LEU A 303 -17.48 -14.52 25.29
CA LEU A 303 -17.77 -15.86 25.80
C LEU A 303 -18.45 -15.79 27.18
N ASP A 304 -19.56 -16.52 27.34
CA ASP A 304 -20.35 -16.58 28.58
C ASP A 304 -19.53 -16.69 29.88
N PRO A 305 -18.57 -17.64 30.04
CA PRO A 305 -17.81 -17.76 31.28
C PRO A 305 -16.92 -16.54 31.58
N VAL A 306 -16.46 -15.85 30.53
CA VAL A 306 -15.63 -14.63 30.67
C VAL A 306 -16.52 -13.44 31.01
N GLN A 307 -17.70 -13.33 30.41
CA GLN A 307 -18.67 -12.29 30.75
C GLN A 307 -19.07 -12.36 32.23
N ASP A 308 -19.40 -13.54 32.72
CA ASP A 308 -19.76 -13.72 34.13
C ASP A 308 -18.61 -13.34 35.07
N LEU A 309 -17.38 -13.72 34.71
CA LEU A 309 -16.18 -13.35 35.46
C LEU A 309 -15.96 -11.82 35.44
N VAL A 310 -16.02 -11.19 34.28
CA VAL A 310 -15.84 -9.73 34.13
C VAL A 310 -16.94 -8.96 34.86
N VAL A 311 -18.20 -9.39 34.75
CA VAL A 311 -19.33 -8.78 35.47
C VAL A 311 -19.15 -8.95 36.98
N ASN A 312 -18.68 -10.10 37.45
CA ASN A 312 -18.39 -10.32 38.87
C ASN A 312 -17.22 -9.46 39.37
N TYR A 313 -16.15 -9.32 38.58
CA TYR A 313 -15.06 -8.39 38.86
C TYR A 313 -15.51 -6.94 38.84
N MET A 314 -16.38 -6.54 37.91
CA MET A 314 -16.96 -5.19 37.86
C MET A 314 -17.90 -4.93 39.04
N LYS A 315 -18.68 -5.92 39.49
CA LYS A 315 -19.52 -5.78 40.69
C LYS A 315 -18.70 -5.64 41.97
N ARG A 316 -17.59 -6.37 42.10
CA ARG A 316 -16.70 -6.32 43.29
C ARG A 316 -15.68 -5.17 43.24
N GLY A 317 -15.22 -4.83 42.05
CA GLY A 317 -14.07 -3.95 41.78
C GLY A 317 -14.45 -2.60 41.18
N GLY A 318 -15.63 -2.49 40.56
CA GLY A 318 -16.05 -1.31 39.79
C GLY A 318 -16.16 -0.05 40.64
N VAL A 319 -16.54 -0.18 41.91
CA VAL A 319 -16.55 0.94 42.87
C VAL A 319 -15.14 1.51 43.04
N TYR A 320 -14.12 0.66 43.17
CA TYR A 320 -12.73 1.11 43.30
C TYR A 320 -12.20 1.76 42.02
N LEU A 321 -12.59 1.25 40.84
CA LEU A 321 -12.23 1.88 39.55
C LEU A 321 -12.87 3.26 39.40
N ILE A 322 -14.14 3.42 39.79
CA ILE A 322 -14.83 4.72 39.76
C ILE A 322 -14.14 5.70 40.71
N VAL A 323 -13.83 5.28 41.93
CA VAL A 323 -13.09 6.11 42.91
C VAL A 323 -11.70 6.49 42.38
N ALA A 324 -10.98 5.56 41.75
CA ALA A 324 -9.67 5.82 41.18
C ALA A 324 -9.74 6.81 40.00
N ILE A 325 -10.70 6.67 39.09
CA ILE A 325 -10.89 7.60 37.97
C ILE A 325 -11.30 8.97 38.48
N PHE A 326 -12.20 9.03 39.47
CA PHE A 326 -12.65 10.28 40.06
C PHE A 326 -11.50 10.99 40.81
N SER A 327 -10.68 10.23 41.54
CA SER A 327 -9.47 10.74 42.20
C SER A 327 -8.43 11.24 41.18
N TRP A 328 -8.25 10.52 40.07
CA TRP A 328 -7.35 10.96 39.00
C TRP A 328 -7.84 12.24 38.32
N LEU A 329 -9.15 12.36 38.06
CA LEU A 329 -9.77 13.56 37.50
C LEU A 329 -9.71 14.74 38.47
N SER A 330 -10.00 14.54 39.75
CA SER A 330 -9.94 15.59 40.76
C SER A 330 -8.51 16.12 40.91
N LEU A 331 -7.49 15.24 40.90
CA LEU A 331 -6.09 15.64 40.87
C LEU A 331 -5.77 16.47 39.62
N ARG A 332 -6.22 16.07 38.43
CA ARG A 332 -6.02 16.86 37.20
C ARG A 332 -6.68 18.23 37.27
N ILE A 333 -7.89 18.33 37.82
CA ILE A 333 -8.61 19.59 37.98
C ILE A 333 -7.89 20.49 38.99
N ILE A 334 -7.47 19.96 40.15
CA ILE A 334 -6.68 20.70 41.15
C ILE A 334 -5.37 21.21 40.51
N THR A 335 -4.69 20.38 39.73
CA THR A 335 -3.45 20.80 39.04
C THR A 335 -3.70 21.86 37.96
N VAL A 336 -4.93 22.03 37.47
CA VAL A 336 -5.27 23.08 36.50
C VAL A 336 -5.72 24.36 37.21
N ILE A 337 -6.50 24.24 38.29
CA ILE A 337 -7.04 25.37 39.06
C ILE A 337 -5.96 26.04 39.90
N PHE A 338 -5.15 25.25 40.62
CA PHE A 338 -4.12 25.76 41.53
C PHE A 338 -2.77 26.01 40.86
N ARG A 339 -2.66 25.72 39.55
CA ARG A 339 -1.45 26.04 38.80
C ARG A 339 -1.48 27.50 38.41
N ASP A 340 -0.51 28.23 38.95
CA ASP A 340 -0.34 29.63 38.63
C ASP A 340 0.13 29.77 37.17
N ASN A 341 -0.68 30.43 36.34
CA ASN A 341 -0.35 30.66 34.93
C ASN A 341 0.68 31.78 34.73
N SER A 342 1.11 32.46 35.81
CA SER A 342 2.07 33.57 35.75
C SER A 342 3.54 33.13 35.70
N TYR A 343 3.85 31.86 35.99
CA TYR A 343 5.21 31.33 35.95
C TYR A 343 5.47 30.41 34.73
N SER A 344 6.73 30.38 34.27
CA SER A 344 7.18 29.51 33.17
C SER A 344 6.92 28.04 33.47
N LYS A 345 6.64 27.25 32.43
CA LYS A 345 6.26 25.81 32.50
C LYS A 345 7.27 24.91 33.21
N ASP A 346 8.48 25.39 33.44
CA ASP A 346 9.58 24.64 34.06
C ASP A 346 9.63 24.77 35.59
N VAL A 347 8.75 25.60 36.18
CA VAL A 347 8.69 25.82 37.64
C VAL A 347 7.31 25.45 38.17
N ILE A 348 7.25 24.45 39.05
CA ILE A 348 6.01 24.07 39.74
C ILE A 348 5.71 25.18 40.77
N SER A 349 4.77 26.07 40.44
CA SER A 349 4.21 27.04 41.39
C SER A 349 2.75 26.70 41.68
N ILE A 350 2.44 26.51 42.96
CA ILE A 350 1.09 26.19 43.47
C ILE A 350 0.59 27.46 44.15
N ASN A 351 -0.50 28.05 43.65
CA ASN A 351 -1.08 29.24 44.24
C ASN A 351 -2.28 28.87 45.11
N ASN A 352 -2.11 28.87 46.43
CA ASN A 352 -3.11 28.45 47.42
C ASN A 352 -3.94 29.63 47.97
N ARG A 353 -4.31 30.58 47.12
CA ARG A 353 -5.19 31.70 47.52
C ARG A 353 -6.62 31.37 47.11
N CYS A 354 -7.48 31.13 48.10
CA CYS A 354 -8.93 31.15 47.92
C CYS A 354 -9.34 32.55 47.44
N VAL A 355 -9.85 32.64 46.21
CA VAL A 355 -10.64 33.80 45.77
C VAL A 355 -12.05 33.65 46.33
#